data_AF-A0A1E7KZP2-F1
#
_entry.id   AF-A0A1E7KZP2-F1
#
_cell.length_a   1.000
_cell.length_b   1.000
_cell.length_c   1.000
_cell.angle_alpha   90.00
_cell.angle_beta   90.00
_cell.angle_gamma   90.00
#
_symmetry.space_group_name_H-M   'P 1'
#
loop_
_entity.id
_entity.type
_entity.pdbx_description
1 polymer ?
#
loop_
_entity_poly.entity_id
_entity_poly.type
_entity_poly.pdbx_seq_one_letter_code
_entity_poly.pdbx_strand_id
1 'polypeptide(L)'
;MTTTRLTKRGRAFALEGIGDAATLETGGSMRRGKITVNGDTLPVEVNHPRRLGITVGDGKDPIMRLTPGQSQVPGSTQPAHWDVSRSFRGYRAVLTRGEARIEFSLPKLRGKSVDVSVTGEWAYLELVALAACFALLARRRGDTLRAVAVATASGPQGR
;
A
#
# COMPACT_ATOMS: atom_id res chain seq x y z
N MET A 1 1.86 -20.71 -5.09
CA MET A 1 1.78 -19.57 -4.15
C MET A 1 3.18 -19.07 -3.91
N THR A 2 3.41 -17.77 -4.08
CA THR A 2 4.74 -17.14 -3.94
C THR A 2 4.68 -16.14 -2.79
N THR A 3 5.70 -16.12 -1.94
CA THR A 3 5.78 -15.18 -0.81
C THR A 3 6.94 -14.24 -1.00
N THR A 4 6.69 -12.95 -0.82
CA THR A 4 7.69 -11.87 -0.89
C THR A 4 7.51 -10.93 0.31
N ARG A 5 8.49 -10.05 0.51
CA ARG A 5 8.47 -9.08 1.59
C ARG A 5 8.90 -7.72 1.09
N LEU A 6 8.17 -6.69 1.50
CA LEU A 6 8.63 -5.32 1.40
C LEU A 6 9.37 -4.95 2.70
N THR A 7 10.64 -4.54 2.60
CA THR A 7 11.47 -4.20 3.77
C THR A 7 11.97 -2.76 3.69
N LYS A 8 11.88 -2.00 4.79
CA LYS A 8 12.43 -0.64 4.86
C LYS A 8 13.96 -0.64 4.81
N ARG A 9 14.55 0.09 3.85
CA ARG A 9 15.99 0.31 3.67
C ARG A 9 16.27 1.82 3.61
N GLY A 10 16.74 2.38 4.73
CA GLY A 10 16.96 3.83 4.84
C GLY A 10 15.65 4.62 4.69
N ARG A 11 15.57 5.44 3.63
CA ARG A 11 14.39 6.27 3.29
C ARG A 11 13.40 5.57 2.35
N ALA A 12 13.77 4.46 1.73
CA ALA A 12 12.95 3.70 0.81
C ALA A 12 12.52 2.35 1.42
N PHE A 13 11.62 1.68 0.73
CA PHE A 13 11.26 0.28 0.93
C PHE A 13 11.65 -0.50 -0.31
N ALA A 14 12.27 -1.67 -0.15
CA ALA A 14 12.66 -2.54 -1.25
C ALA A 14 11.82 -3.82 -1.22
N LEU A 15 11.30 -4.24 -2.37
CA LEU A 15 10.62 -5.52 -2.52
C LEU A 15 11.69 -6.62 -2.67
N GLU A 16 11.65 -7.63 -1.80
CA GLU A 16 12.65 -8.69 -1.72
C GLU A 16 12.05 -10.02 -2.18
N GLY A 17 12.70 -10.71 -3.12
CA GLY A 17 12.36 -12.07 -3.51
C GLY A 17 11.43 -12.22 -4.71
N ILE A 18 11.13 -11.14 -5.45
CA ILE A 18 10.45 -11.20 -6.75
C ILE A 18 11.09 -10.14 -7.66
N GLY A 19 11.57 -10.58 -8.83
CA GLY A 19 12.02 -9.71 -9.93
C GLY A 19 13.27 -8.88 -9.65
N ASP A 20 13.35 -7.71 -10.29
CA ASP A 20 14.47 -6.77 -10.22
C ASP A 20 14.37 -5.86 -8.98
N ALA A 21 15.33 -4.95 -8.80
CA ALA A 21 15.37 -4.03 -7.66
C ALA A 21 14.21 -3.01 -7.69
N ALA A 22 13.03 -3.43 -7.25
CA ALA A 22 11.83 -2.61 -7.17
C ALA A 22 11.76 -1.90 -5.80
N THR A 23 11.48 -0.58 -5.82
CA THR A 23 11.50 0.25 -4.61
C THR A 23 10.29 1.17 -4.48
N LEU A 24 9.99 1.52 -3.23
CA LEU A 24 8.96 2.49 -2.85
C LEU A 24 9.58 3.55 -1.95
N GLU A 25 9.54 4.79 -2.41
CA GLU A 25 9.85 5.97 -1.61
C GLU A 25 8.57 6.65 -1.12
N THR A 26 8.56 7.09 0.14
CA THR A 26 7.38 7.72 0.74
C THR A 26 7.69 9.12 1.25
N GLY A 27 6.82 10.09 0.97
CA GLY A 27 6.90 11.41 1.62
C GLY A 27 6.54 11.33 3.11
N GLY A 28 6.92 12.33 3.91
CA GLY A 28 6.78 12.31 5.38
C GLY A 28 5.35 12.17 5.89
N SER A 29 4.36 12.68 5.15
CA SER A 29 2.94 12.51 5.46
C SER A 29 2.36 11.18 4.97
N MET A 30 3.09 10.43 4.12
CA MET A 30 2.65 9.25 3.37
C MET A 30 1.33 9.48 2.61
N ARG A 31 1.11 10.69 2.10
CA ARG A 31 0.03 10.97 1.13
C ARG A 31 0.50 10.82 -0.31
N ARG A 32 1.82 10.92 -0.53
CA ARG A 32 2.48 10.80 -1.81
C ARG A 32 3.75 9.95 -1.66
N GLY A 33 4.14 9.32 -2.74
CA GLY A 33 5.36 8.51 -2.85
C GLY A 33 5.77 8.34 -4.30
N LYS A 34 6.83 7.58 -4.51
CA LYS A 34 7.33 7.17 -5.82
C LYS A 34 7.57 5.67 -5.81
N ILE A 35 7.14 4.99 -6.86
CA ILE A 35 7.39 3.58 -7.08
C ILE A 35 8.38 3.49 -8.24
N THR A 36 9.50 2.79 -8.03
CA THR A 36 10.48 2.53 -9.08
C THR A 36 10.51 1.04 -9.37
N VAL A 37 10.24 0.68 -10.63
CA VAL A 37 10.23 -0.70 -11.13
C VAL A 37 10.94 -0.70 -12.48
N ASN A 38 11.93 -1.58 -12.68
CA ASN A 38 12.68 -1.70 -13.94
C ASN A 38 13.28 -0.36 -14.45
N GLY A 39 13.66 0.53 -13.54
CA GLY A 39 14.18 1.87 -13.85
C GLY A 39 13.12 2.95 -14.06
N ASP A 40 11.87 2.57 -14.32
CA ASP A 40 10.76 3.51 -14.45
C ASP A 40 10.26 3.96 -13.09
N THR A 41 10.12 5.28 -12.92
CA THR A 41 9.64 5.87 -11.66
C THR A 41 8.29 6.53 -11.84
N LEU A 42 7.30 6.04 -11.09
CA LEU A 42 5.91 6.47 -11.16
C LEU A 42 5.48 7.10 -9.84
N PRO A 43 4.75 8.24 -9.88
CA PRO A 43 4.18 8.81 -8.67
C PRO A 43 3.05 7.92 -8.15
N VAL A 44 2.90 7.86 -6.83
CA VAL A 44 1.76 7.24 -6.16
C VAL A 44 1.16 8.20 -5.15
N GLU A 45 -0.16 8.36 -5.17
CA GLU A 45 -0.88 9.30 -4.31
C GLU A 45 -2.09 8.65 -3.66
N VAL A 46 -2.41 9.07 -2.44
CA VAL A 46 -3.65 8.70 -1.75
C VAL A 46 -4.82 9.47 -2.35
N ASN A 47 -5.87 8.77 -2.77
CA ASN A 47 -7.06 9.37 -3.40
C ASN A 47 -8.35 9.26 -2.54
N HIS A 48 -8.31 8.58 -1.39
CA HIS A 48 -9.51 8.26 -0.61
C HIS A 48 -9.52 8.90 0.79
N PRO A 49 -10.66 9.43 1.27
CA PRO A 49 -10.82 9.84 2.67
C PRO A 49 -10.52 8.68 3.62
N ARG A 50 -9.70 8.84 4.65
CA ARG A 50 -9.16 7.75 5.51
C ARG A 50 -8.03 6.90 4.91
N ARG A 51 -7.53 7.26 3.72
CA ARG A 51 -6.37 6.63 3.08
C ARG A 51 -6.57 5.14 2.79
N LEU A 52 -7.76 4.80 2.30
CA LEU A 52 -8.12 3.43 1.90
C LEU A 52 -7.83 3.15 0.43
N GLY A 53 -7.51 4.19 -0.34
CA GLY A 53 -7.24 4.06 -1.76
C GLY A 53 -6.13 4.98 -2.24
N ILE A 54 -5.61 4.62 -3.40
CA ILE A 54 -4.47 5.25 -4.06
C ILE A 54 -4.65 5.27 -5.60
N THR A 55 -3.90 6.15 -6.24
CA THR A 55 -3.64 6.16 -7.69
C THR A 55 -2.15 6.07 -7.94
N VAL A 56 -1.75 5.38 -9.00
CA VAL A 56 -0.36 5.36 -9.51
C VAL A 56 -0.37 5.95 -10.92
N GLY A 57 0.66 6.71 -11.26
CA GLY A 57 0.75 7.45 -12.52
C GLY A 57 0.17 8.86 -12.43
N ASP A 58 -0.03 9.51 -13.57
CA ASP A 58 -0.65 10.83 -13.62
C ASP A 58 -2.08 10.76 -13.08
N GLY A 59 -2.46 11.70 -12.21
CA GLY A 59 -3.79 11.71 -11.59
C GLY A 59 -4.93 11.87 -12.59
N LYS A 60 -4.67 12.45 -13.78
CA LYS A 60 -5.65 12.57 -14.87
C LYS A 60 -5.86 11.28 -15.65
N ASP A 61 -4.79 10.49 -15.79
CA ASP A 61 -4.81 9.20 -16.49
C ASP A 61 -4.00 8.16 -15.70
N PRO A 62 -4.59 7.63 -14.60
CA PRO A 62 -3.86 6.75 -13.71
C PRO A 62 -3.72 5.37 -14.33
N ILE A 63 -2.49 4.87 -14.40
CA ILE A 63 -2.20 3.50 -14.88
C ILE A 63 -2.75 2.42 -13.93
N MET A 64 -3.01 2.79 -12.67
CA MET A 64 -3.53 1.91 -11.63
C MET A 64 -4.30 2.70 -10.59
N ARG A 65 -5.39 2.12 -10.11
CA ARG A 65 -6.21 2.67 -9.01
C ARG A 65 -6.56 1.54 -8.06
N LEU A 66 -6.28 1.72 -6.77
CA LEU A 66 -6.81 0.84 -5.74
C LEU A 66 -7.75 1.66 -4.88
N THR A 67 -9.04 1.42 -5.00
CA THR A 67 -10.06 2.06 -4.16
C THR A 67 -11.11 1.01 -3.84
N PRO A 68 -11.59 0.91 -2.58
CA PRO A 68 -12.69 0.02 -2.25
C PRO A 68 -13.88 0.25 -3.20
N GLY A 69 -14.37 -0.82 -3.83
CA GLY A 69 -15.45 -0.78 -4.82
C GLY A 69 -15.10 -0.28 -6.22
N GLN A 70 -13.94 0.34 -6.43
CA GLN A 70 -13.50 0.87 -7.73
C GLN A 70 -11.99 0.70 -7.92
N SER A 71 -11.53 -0.54 -8.11
CA SER A 71 -10.12 -0.83 -8.35
C SER A 71 -9.86 -1.26 -9.79
N GLN A 72 -8.76 -0.76 -10.33
CA GLN A 72 -8.26 -1.03 -11.67
C GLN A 72 -6.76 -1.33 -11.56
N VAL A 73 -6.37 -2.46 -12.13
CA VAL A 73 -4.97 -2.92 -12.16
C VAL A 73 -4.50 -3.03 -13.61
N PRO A 74 -3.23 -2.73 -13.90
CA PRO A 74 -2.71 -2.76 -15.26
C PRO A 74 -2.71 -4.19 -15.83
N GLY A 75 -2.81 -4.30 -17.15
CA GLY A 75 -2.71 -5.57 -17.88
C GLY A 75 -3.89 -6.52 -17.67
N SER A 76 -5.06 -6.03 -17.23
CA SER A 76 -6.27 -6.86 -17.11
C SER A 76 -7.54 -6.06 -17.36
N THR A 77 -8.50 -6.71 -18.01
CA THR A 77 -9.88 -6.25 -18.17
C THR A 77 -10.82 -6.76 -17.08
N GLN A 78 -10.40 -7.77 -16.31
CA GLN A 78 -11.19 -8.30 -15.20
C GLN A 78 -11.29 -7.29 -14.04
N PRO A 79 -12.46 -7.18 -13.38
CA PRO A 79 -12.62 -6.36 -12.19
C PRO A 79 -11.63 -6.77 -11.09
N ALA A 80 -11.01 -5.78 -10.46
CA ALA A 80 -10.20 -5.97 -9.26
C ALA A 80 -10.96 -5.49 -8.03
N HIS A 81 -10.78 -6.18 -6.90
CA HIS A 81 -11.34 -5.77 -5.62
C HIS A 81 -10.23 -5.57 -4.60
N TRP A 82 -10.23 -4.38 -3.99
CA TRP A 82 -9.28 -3.97 -2.96
C TRP A 82 -9.99 -3.81 -1.62
N ASP A 83 -9.54 -4.58 -0.64
CA ASP A 83 -10.02 -4.51 0.74
C ASP A 83 -8.85 -4.20 1.69
N VAL A 84 -9.09 -3.32 2.66
CA VAL A 84 -8.14 -3.00 3.72
C VAL A 84 -8.83 -3.08 5.06
N SER A 85 -8.30 -3.93 5.94
CA SER A 85 -8.79 -4.12 7.29
C SER A 85 -7.72 -3.81 8.33
N ARG A 86 -8.19 -3.39 9.51
CA ARG A 86 -7.36 -3.18 10.70
C ARG A 86 -7.84 -4.13 11.79
N SER A 87 -6.88 -4.78 12.45
CA SER A 87 -7.13 -5.62 13.62
C SER A 87 -6.16 -5.24 14.76
N PHE A 88 -6.33 -5.86 15.92
CA PHE A 88 -5.39 -5.72 17.03
C PHE A 88 -3.97 -6.21 16.66
N ARG A 89 -3.85 -7.13 15.70
CA ARG A 89 -2.58 -7.71 15.23
C ARG A 89 -1.83 -6.81 14.25
N GLY A 90 -2.49 -5.83 13.64
CA GLY A 90 -1.92 -4.95 12.63
C GLY A 90 -2.90 -4.62 11.51
N TYR A 91 -2.35 -4.34 10.33
CA TYR A 91 -3.12 -4.05 9.13
C TYR A 91 -3.04 -5.22 8.16
N ARG A 92 -4.15 -5.50 7.49
CA ARG A 92 -4.22 -6.46 6.40
C ARG A 92 -4.88 -5.81 5.20
N ALA A 93 -4.46 -6.24 4.02
CA ALA A 93 -5.17 -5.91 2.80
C ALA A 93 -5.22 -7.11 1.87
N VAL A 94 -6.24 -7.14 1.04
CA VAL A 94 -6.43 -8.19 0.03
C VAL A 94 -6.76 -7.51 -1.29
N LEU A 95 -6.00 -7.87 -2.32
CA LEU A 95 -6.31 -7.53 -3.70
C LEU A 95 -6.71 -8.82 -4.42
N THR A 96 -7.89 -8.85 -5.02
CA THR A 96 -8.39 -9.99 -5.80
C THR A 96 -8.71 -9.58 -7.22
N ARG A 97 -8.57 -10.50 -8.16
CA ARG A 97 -8.89 -10.35 -9.57
C ARG A 97 -9.13 -11.73 -10.19
N GLY A 98 -10.39 -12.05 -10.48
CA GLY A 98 -10.76 -13.43 -10.84
C GLY A 98 -10.33 -14.40 -9.73
N GLU A 99 -9.59 -15.44 -10.10
CA GLU A 99 -9.01 -16.41 -9.16
C GLU A 99 -7.67 -15.96 -8.55
N ALA A 100 -7.07 -14.89 -9.07
CA ALA A 100 -5.81 -14.36 -8.59
C ALA A 100 -6.01 -13.53 -7.31
N ARG A 101 -5.05 -13.64 -6.38
CA ARG A 101 -5.11 -13.00 -5.06
C ARG A 101 -3.74 -12.55 -4.60
N ILE A 102 -3.65 -11.35 -4.05
CA ILE A 102 -2.49 -10.89 -3.29
C ILE A 102 -2.95 -10.48 -1.89
N GLU A 103 -2.33 -11.07 -0.88
CA GLU A 103 -2.56 -10.75 0.52
C GLU A 103 -1.38 -9.98 1.11
N PHE A 104 -1.69 -8.93 1.85
CA PHE A 104 -0.71 -8.06 2.48
C PHE A 104 -0.92 -8.08 3.99
N SER A 105 0.16 -8.24 4.74
CA SER A 105 0.13 -8.21 6.20
C SER A 105 1.21 -7.26 6.72
N LEU A 106 0.79 -6.26 7.48
CA LEU A 106 1.66 -5.32 8.18
C LEU A 106 1.44 -5.50 9.70
N PRO A 107 2.26 -6.33 10.36
CA PRO A 107 2.13 -6.56 11.79
C PRO A 107 2.38 -5.28 12.60
N LYS A 108 1.64 -5.09 13.69
CA LYS A 108 1.77 -3.88 14.53
C LYS A 108 3.21 -3.65 15.03
N LEU A 109 3.90 -4.73 15.43
CA LEU A 109 5.26 -4.72 15.97
C LEU A 109 6.34 -4.68 14.89
N ARG A 110 6.09 -5.23 13.70
CA ARG A 110 7.04 -5.24 12.56
C ARG A 110 6.77 -4.09 11.61
N GLY A 111 6.70 -2.89 12.17
CA GLY A 111 6.30 -1.69 11.44
C GLY A 111 7.23 -1.23 10.31
N LYS A 112 8.25 -2.01 9.97
CA LYS A 112 9.28 -1.77 8.95
C LYS A 112 9.16 -2.74 7.78
N SER A 113 8.26 -3.72 7.82
CA SER A 113 8.09 -4.71 6.75
C SER A 113 6.62 -5.04 6.49
N VAL A 114 6.29 -5.33 5.23
CA VAL A 114 4.99 -5.86 4.80
C VAL A 114 5.24 -7.25 4.22
N ASP A 115 4.57 -8.27 4.77
CA ASP A 115 4.57 -9.60 4.19
C ASP A 115 3.53 -9.66 3.06
N VAL A 116 3.89 -10.25 1.93
CA VAL A 116 3.07 -10.29 0.71
C VAL A 116 2.97 -11.73 0.22
N SER A 117 1.76 -12.24 0.05
CA SER A 117 1.50 -13.60 -0.45
C SER A 117 0.70 -13.53 -1.74
N VAL A 118 1.22 -14.14 -2.80
CA VAL A 118 0.71 -14.04 -4.17
C VAL A 118 0.20 -15.41 -4.63
N THR A 119 -1.01 -15.42 -5.16
CA THR A 119 -1.66 -16.56 -5.80
C THR A 119 -2.17 -16.14 -7.18
N GLY A 120 -1.97 -17.01 -8.17
CA GLY A 120 -2.26 -16.72 -9.57
C GLY A 120 -1.23 -15.78 -10.22
N GLU A 121 -1.40 -15.56 -11.51
CA GLU A 121 -0.55 -14.67 -12.29
C GLU A 121 -1.03 -13.23 -12.21
N TRP A 122 -0.06 -12.30 -12.17
CA TRP A 122 -0.30 -10.86 -12.10
C TRP A 122 0.63 -10.16 -13.09
N ALA A 123 0.03 -9.41 -14.03
CA ALA A 123 0.79 -8.49 -14.86
C ALA A 123 1.34 -7.37 -13.96
N TYR A 124 2.60 -6.98 -14.19
CA TYR A 124 3.26 -5.91 -13.43
C TYR A 124 3.22 -6.14 -11.90
N LEU A 125 3.48 -7.38 -11.47
CA LEU A 125 3.35 -7.79 -10.06
C LEU A 125 4.10 -6.86 -9.08
N GLU A 126 5.32 -6.44 -9.40
CA GLU A 126 6.13 -5.56 -8.55
C GLU A 126 5.43 -4.21 -8.32
N LEU A 127 4.93 -3.59 -9.41
CA LEU A 127 4.18 -2.34 -9.36
C LEU A 127 2.92 -2.50 -8.51
N VAL A 128 2.15 -3.56 -8.76
CA VAL A 128 0.90 -3.83 -8.05
C VAL A 128 1.15 -4.05 -6.55
N ALA A 129 2.18 -4.83 -6.22
CA ALA A 129 2.56 -5.12 -4.84
C ALA A 129 3.04 -3.86 -4.11
N LEU A 130 3.90 -3.05 -4.74
CA LEU A 130 4.40 -1.80 -4.15
C LEU A 130 3.30 -0.77 -3.93
N ALA A 131 2.38 -0.64 -4.88
CA ALA A 131 1.21 0.23 -4.78
C ALA A 131 0.31 -0.17 -3.59
N ALA A 132 -0.05 -1.45 -3.50
CA ALA A 132 -0.84 -1.97 -2.39
C ALA A 132 -0.13 -1.82 -1.03
N CYS A 133 1.18 -2.04 -0.98
CA CYS A 133 1.97 -1.80 0.22
C CYS A 133 1.97 -0.32 0.63
N PHE A 134 2.11 0.60 -0.34
CA PHE A 134 2.02 2.03 -0.07
C PHE A 134 0.66 2.40 0.53
N ALA A 135 -0.44 1.88 -0.03
CA ALA A 135 -1.79 2.11 0.53
C ALA A 135 -1.90 1.64 1.99
N LEU A 136 -1.34 0.47 2.31
CA LEU A 136 -1.34 -0.09 3.67
C LEU A 136 -0.50 0.76 4.65
N LEU A 137 0.69 1.19 4.23
CA LEU A 137 1.56 2.08 5.01
C LEU A 137 0.92 3.45 5.22
N ALA A 138 0.32 4.02 4.17
CA ALA A 138 -0.40 5.29 4.23
C ALA A 138 -1.59 5.21 5.20
N ARG A 139 -2.36 4.13 5.15
CA ARG A 139 -3.47 3.87 6.07
C ARG A 139 -3.01 3.87 7.53
N ARG A 140 -1.95 3.10 7.83
CA ARG A 140 -1.35 3.06 9.17
C ARG A 140 -0.89 4.43 9.63
N ARG A 141 -0.18 5.18 8.78
CA ARG A 141 0.29 6.53 9.11
C ARG A 141 -0.87 7.48 9.40
N GLY A 142 -1.94 7.42 8.60
CA GLY A 142 -3.15 8.20 8.84
C GLY A 142 -3.80 7.91 10.19
N ASP A 143 -3.89 6.65 10.57
CA ASP A 143 -4.42 6.24 11.87
C ASP A 143 -3.52 6.68 13.03
N THR A 144 -2.19 6.54 12.90
CA THR A 144 -1.25 7.05 13.92
C THR A 144 -1.42 8.55 14.13
N LEU A 145 -1.47 9.34 13.04
CA LEU A 145 -1.62 10.78 13.13
C LEU A 145 -2.97 11.18 13.76
N ARG A 146 -4.05 10.47 13.43
CA ARG A 146 -5.36 10.68 14.06
C ARG A 146 -5.34 10.36 15.55
N ALA A 147 -4.73 9.25 15.94
CA ALA A 147 -4.62 8.87 17.35
C ALA A 147 -3.82 9.91 18.16
N VAL A 148 -2.71 10.41 17.61
CA VAL A 148 -1.93 11.50 18.22
C VAL A 148 -2.76 12.77 18.35
N ALA A 149 -3.46 13.18 17.30
CA ALA A 149 -4.32 14.38 17.32
C ALA A 149 -5.44 14.28 18.38
N VAL A 150 -6.07 13.11 18.52
CA VAL A 150 -7.09 12.87 19.57
C VAL A 150 -6.47 12.93 20.96
N ALA A 151 -5.29 12.34 21.17
CA ALA A 151 -4.59 12.38 22.46
C ALA A 151 -4.20 13.81 22.85
N THR A 152 -3.72 14.63 21.90
CA THR A 152 -3.38 16.03 22.15
C THR A 152 -4.60 16.92 22.39
N ALA A 153 -5.73 16.64 21.73
CA ALA A 153 -6.98 17.37 21.94
C ALA A 153 -7.65 17.00 23.27
N SER A 154 -7.32 15.83 23.83
CA SER A 154 -7.82 15.35 25.13
C SER A 154 -6.86 15.64 26.29
N GLY A 155 -5.88 16.54 26.10
CA GLY A 155 -5.00 17.03 27.17
C GLY A 155 -5.81 17.73 28.29
N PRO A 156 -5.28 17.75 29.53
CA PRO A 156 -6.11 17.94 30.73
C PRO A 156 -6.73 19.34 30.77
N GLN A 157 -8.07 19.40 30.67
CA GLN A 157 -8.81 20.42 31.38
C GLN A 157 -8.75 20.08 32.87
N GLY A 158 -7.86 20.76 33.60
CA GLY A 158 -7.86 20.76 35.06
C GLY A 158 -6.54 20.37 35.69
N ARG A 159 -5.70 21.37 36.01
CA ARG A 159 -5.61 21.91 37.37
C ARG A 159 -4.86 23.24 37.36
#